data_AF-A0A925QHZ5-F1
#
_entry.id   AF-A0A925QHZ5-F1
#
_cell.length_a   1.000
_cell.length_b   1.000
_cell.length_c   1.000
_cell.angle_alpha   90.00
_cell.angle_beta   90.00
_cell.angle_gamma   90.00
#
_symmetry.space_group_name_H-M   'P 1'
#
loop_
_entity.id
_entity.type
_entity.pdbx_description
1 polymer ?
#
loop_
_entity_poly.entity_id
_entity_poly.type
_entity_poly.pdbx_seq_one_letter_code
_entity_poly.pdbx_strand_id
1 'polypeptide(L)'
;MYKRIYPQLLLIAICLFSFKHTFAQESLPELVRRLKPTVVAIATYDAQGEALMTGSGFFLRPGQVVTNLHVVRGAKRSEIKTLDGKGKVFPVAGTIAVDEEGDLALLRVEMPPERARSSELASGLPDEGEPIFVIGNPLKLEGSVSDGIVSAVREVPNVGKIIQITAPISHGNSGSPVFNLKGQVVGVVTVKVTNGQNINLAIAAARVENLRPGQLRSLATLGAKGKGGDAADSSYRTGLESLWLGNYDSALSYFETAANRNPGRADAWAQVGYCKVKQGKAEEGIRAYQHALKLKPDSEEIHNKLGDAYYHAGQLPDAIASYNRAASLNPNNADAHYNLAIAYFESGNERLAFSEAKILRQLDVKLYEKLLSETLNQ
;
A
#
# COMPACT_ATOMS: atom_id res chain seq x y z
N MET A 1 17.04 58.18 -69.22
CA MET A 1 17.51 56.82 -69.49
C MET A 1 18.33 56.36 -68.30
N TYR A 2 17.73 55.72 -67.29
CA TYR A 2 18.46 55.06 -66.19
C TYR A 2 17.64 53.88 -65.68
N LYS A 3 18.22 52.68 -65.81
CA LYS A 3 17.64 51.37 -65.45
C LYS A 3 17.48 51.27 -63.93
N ARG A 4 16.30 50.85 -63.45
CA ARG A 4 16.09 50.39 -62.07
C ARG A 4 16.40 48.90 -61.99
N ILE A 5 17.37 48.57 -61.14
CA ILE A 5 17.86 47.24 -60.79
C ILE A 5 16.98 46.74 -59.63
N TYR A 6 16.36 45.57 -59.76
CA TYR A 6 15.75 44.83 -58.65
C TYR A 6 16.78 43.82 -58.11
N PRO A 7 17.08 43.78 -56.80
CA PRO A 7 17.89 42.72 -56.22
C PRO A 7 17.03 41.48 -55.96
N GLN A 8 17.53 40.32 -56.39
CA GLN A 8 16.99 39.00 -56.04
C GLN A 8 17.22 38.74 -54.54
N LEU A 9 16.12 38.65 -53.78
CA LEU A 9 16.12 38.17 -52.40
C LEU A 9 16.13 36.63 -52.41
N LEU A 10 17.27 36.07 -52.00
CA LEU A 10 17.47 34.65 -51.73
C LEU A 10 16.72 34.30 -50.43
N LEU A 11 15.60 33.57 -50.54
CA LEU A 11 14.91 32.99 -49.38
C LEU A 11 15.72 31.79 -48.88
N ILE A 12 16.45 31.95 -47.78
CA ILE A 12 17.03 30.84 -47.02
C ILE A 12 15.97 30.36 -46.04
N ALA A 13 15.37 29.21 -46.33
CA ALA A 13 14.49 28.51 -45.39
C ALA A 13 15.35 27.91 -44.26
N ILE A 14 15.33 28.56 -43.09
CA ILE A 14 15.91 28.01 -41.86
C ILE A 14 14.93 26.97 -41.32
N CYS A 15 15.16 25.70 -41.63
CA CYS A 15 14.50 24.59 -40.94
C CYS A 15 14.98 24.54 -39.48
N LEU A 16 14.20 25.12 -38.58
CA LEU A 16 14.31 24.90 -37.14
C LEU A 16 13.96 23.43 -36.85
N PHE A 17 14.97 22.57 -36.78
CA PHE A 17 14.84 21.24 -36.20
C PHE A 17 14.57 21.40 -34.70
N SER A 18 13.29 21.36 -34.32
CA SER A 18 12.91 21.10 -32.94
C SER A 18 13.40 19.70 -32.55
N PHE A 19 14.52 19.64 -31.83
CA PHE A 19 14.93 18.45 -31.10
C PHE A 19 13.84 18.13 -30.07
N LYS A 20 12.87 17.32 -30.47
CA LYS A 20 12.10 16.53 -29.50
C LYS A 20 13.11 15.56 -28.90
N HIS A 21 13.56 15.84 -27.67
CA HIS A 21 14.19 14.80 -26.85
C HIS A 21 13.11 13.75 -26.57
N THR A 22 12.98 12.80 -27.49
CA THR A 22 12.32 11.54 -27.22
C THR A 22 13.21 10.83 -26.22
N PHE A 23 12.91 10.96 -24.92
CA PHE A 23 13.50 10.06 -23.93
C PHE A 23 13.13 8.65 -24.35
N ALA A 24 14.10 7.88 -24.83
CA ALA A 24 13.90 6.47 -25.09
C ALA A 24 13.49 5.83 -23.75
N GLN A 25 12.36 5.13 -23.75
CA GLN A 25 11.92 4.39 -22.57
C GLN A 25 13.00 3.36 -22.23
N GLU A 26 13.55 3.43 -21.01
CA GLU A 26 14.57 2.49 -20.55
C GLU A 26 14.04 1.05 -20.71
N SER A 27 14.87 0.18 -21.28
CA SER A 27 14.55 -1.24 -21.37
C SER A 27 14.57 -1.90 -19.99
N LEU A 28 13.84 -3.01 -19.80
CA LEU A 28 13.83 -3.74 -18.53
C LEU A 28 15.25 -4.12 -18.04
N PRO A 29 16.19 -4.59 -18.88
CA PRO A 29 17.57 -4.84 -18.45
C PRO A 29 18.32 -3.60 -17.95
N GLU A 30 18.04 -2.42 -18.51
CA GLU A 30 18.63 -1.15 -18.06
C GLU A 30 18.05 -0.72 -16.72
N LEU A 31 16.71 -0.80 -16.57
CA LEU A 31 16.01 -0.58 -15.30
C LEU A 31 16.56 -1.50 -14.20
N VAL A 32 16.65 -2.80 -14.46
CA VAL A 32 17.20 -3.78 -13.51
C VAL A 32 18.62 -3.42 -13.11
N ARG A 33 19.49 -3.05 -14.06
CA ARG A 33 20.88 -2.70 -13.76
C ARG A 33 20.98 -1.45 -12.87
N ARG A 34 20.12 -0.47 -13.11
CA ARG A 34 20.04 0.78 -12.35
C ARG A 34 19.49 0.56 -10.94
N LEU A 35 18.44 -0.25 -10.82
CA LEU A 35 17.65 -0.41 -9.60
C LEU A 35 18.09 -1.57 -8.70
N LYS A 36 18.71 -2.64 -9.22
CA LYS A 36 19.17 -3.78 -8.41
C LYS A 36 20.02 -3.35 -7.19
N PRO A 37 20.92 -2.35 -7.29
CA PRO A 37 21.67 -1.84 -6.14
C PRO A 37 20.85 -1.12 -5.06
N THR A 38 19.57 -0.79 -5.30
CA THR A 38 18.67 -0.22 -4.28
C THR A 38 17.99 -1.30 -3.44
N VAL A 39 18.13 -2.58 -3.84
CA VAL A 39 17.52 -3.75 -3.20
C VAL A 39 18.56 -4.49 -2.38
N VAL A 40 18.12 -5.08 -1.27
CA VAL A 40 18.96 -5.83 -0.34
C VAL A 40 18.32 -7.17 -0.01
N ALA A 41 19.16 -8.18 0.22
CA ALA A 41 18.75 -9.39 0.92
C ALA A 41 18.82 -9.15 2.43
N ILE A 42 17.92 -9.75 3.20
CA ILE A 42 17.88 -9.64 4.66
C ILE A 42 18.02 -11.04 5.26
N ALA A 43 18.89 -11.17 6.26
CA ALA A 43 19.05 -12.37 7.06
C ALA A 43 18.89 -12.03 8.54
N THR A 44 18.14 -12.87 9.26
CA THR A 44 17.88 -12.68 10.70
C THR A 44 18.36 -13.87 11.50
N TYR A 45 18.71 -13.60 12.76
CA TYR A 45 19.32 -14.57 13.65
C TYR A 45 18.72 -14.50 15.05
N ASP A 46 18.70 -15.64 15.74
CA ASP A 46 18.29 -15.74 17.15
C ASP A 46 19.42 -15.33 18.11
N ALA A 47 19.23 -15.60 19.41
CA ALA A 47 20.22 -15.25 20.44
C ALA A 47 21.48 -16.12 20.36
N GLN A 48 21.39 -17.30 19.77
CA GLN A 48 22.47 -18.28 19.60
C GLN A 48 23.26 -18.01 18.31
N GLY A 49 22.75 -17.16 17.42
CA GLY A 49 23.35 -16.84 16.13
C GLY A 49 22.87 -17.74 15.00
N GLU A 50 21.86 -18.59 15.24
CA GLU A 50 21.27 -19.46 14.23
C GLU A 50 20.31 -18.65 13.34
N ALA A 51 20.28 -19.02 12.05
CA ALA A 51 19.45 -18.32 11.07
C ALA A 51 17.96 -18.58 11.34
N LEU A 52 17.19 -17.50 11.50
CA LEU A 52 15.75 -17.54 11.74
C LEU A 52 14.94 -17.45 10.45
N MET A 53 15.17 -16.38 9.69
CA MET A 53 14.41 -16.08 8.48
C MET A 53 15.26 -15.29 7.50
N THR A 54 14.99 -15.48 6.21
CA THR A 54 15.51 -14.65 5.13
C THR A 54 14.38 -13.93 4.41
N GLY A 55 14.65 -12.69 4.00
CA GLY A 55 13.74 -11.89 3.19
C GLY A 55 14.51 -10.95 2.28
N SER A 56 13.82 -9.95 1.78
CA SER A 56 14.36 -8.89 0.96
C SER A 56 13.91 -7.53 1.52
N GLY A 57 14.52 -6.46 1.02
CA GLY A 57 14.15 -5.10 1.36
C GLY A 57 14.69 -4.15 0.31
N PHE A 58 14.36 -2.88 0.45
CA PHE A 58 14.92 -1.84 -0.42
C PHE A 58 15.17 -0.56 0.36
N PHE A 59 16.13 0.22 -0.11
CA PHE A 59 16.41 1.51 0.49
C PHE A 59 15.33 2.52 0.13
N LEU A 60 14.60 3.03 1.12
CA LEU A 60 13.71 4.18 0.95
C LEU A 60 14.52 5.48 0.92
N ARG A 61 15.56 5.52 1.76
CA ARG A 61 16.50 6.63 1.93
C ARG A 61 17.84 6.07 2.36
N PRO A 62 18.92 6.87 2.32
CA PRO A 62 20.19 6.46 2.87
C PRO A 62 20.15 5.84 4.27
N GLY A 63 20.63 4.59 4.39
CA GLY A 63 20.64 3.84 5.65
C GLY A 63 19.25 3.47 6.19
N GLN A 64 18.19 3.61 5.38
CA GLN A 64 16.80 3.28 5.74
C GLN A 64 16.26 2.23 4.79
N VAL A 65 16.00 1.03 5.31
CA VAL A 65 15.53 -0.11 4.51
C VAL A 65 14.10 -0.45 4.89
N VAL A 66 13.21 -0.52 3.91
CA VAL A 66 11.85 -1.04 4.06
C VAL A 66 11.87 -2.55 3.84
N THR A 67 11.14 -3.28 4.68
CA THR A 67 10.86 -4.72 4.52
C THR A 67 9.54 -5.08 5.22
N ASN A 68 9.13 -6.34 5.18
CA ASN A 68 8.02 -6.80 5.99
C ASN A 68 8.40 -6.96 7.47
N LEU A 69 7.46 -6.68 8.36
CA LEU A 69 7.68 -6.84 9.80
C LEU A 69 7.90 -8.30 10.18
N HIS A 70 7.20 -9.26 9.57
CA HIS A 70 7.40 -10.69 9.84
C HIS A 70 8.83 -11.17 9.51
N VAL A 71 9.53 -10.52 8.57
CA VAL A 71 10.92 -10.86 8.22
C VAL A 71 11.87 -10.62 9.38
N VAL A 72 11.62 -9.59 10.19
CA VAL A 72 12.49 -9.16 11.30
C VAL A 72 11.91 -9.42 12.69
N ARG A 73 10.67 -9.89 12.79
CA ARG A 73 9.99 -10.15 14.06
C ARG A 73 10.67 -11.30 14.81
N GLY A 74 10.91 -11.12 16.10
CA GLY A 74 11.56 -12.12 16.95
C GLY A 74 13.09 -12.22 16.80
N ALA A 75 13.66 -11.56 15.79
CA ALA A 75 15.10 -11.55 15.55
C ALA A 75 15.85 -10.85 16.69
N LYS A 76 16.99 -11.43 17.10
CA LYS A 76 17.93 -10.79 18.03
C LYS A 76 19.01 -10.01 17.29
N ARG A 77 19.34 -10.46 16.09
CA ARG A 77 20.27 -9.80 15.17
C ARG A 77 19.71 -9.87 13.75
N SER A 78 19.96 -8.85 12.95
CA SER A 78 19.63 -8.85 11.52
C SER A 78 20.75 -8.16 10.75
N GLU A 79 20.95 -8.61 9.52
CA GLU A 79 21.93 -8.07 8.58
C GLU A 79 21.29 -7.94 7.21
N ILE A 80 21.73 -6.92 6.48
CA ILE A 80 21.42 -6.79 5.07
C ILE A 80 22.63 -7.20 4.23
N LYS A 81 22.40 -7.74 3.04
CA LYS A 81 23.41 -7.91 1.99
C LYS A 81 23.00 -7.11 0.75
N THR A 82 23.86 -6.21 0.30
CA THR A 82 23.62 -5.44 -0.93
C THR A 82 23.70 -6.33 -2.16
N LEU A 83 22.90 -6.03 -3.19
CA LEU A 83 22.83 -6.83 -4.42
C LEU A 83 23.67 -6.25 -5.58
N ASP A 84 24.70 -5.46 -5.26
CA ASP A 84 25.64 -4.83 -6.19
C ASP A 84 26.95 -5.62 -6.35
N GLY A 85 27.13 -6.30 -7.49
CA GLY A 85 28.38 -6.99 -7.81
C GLY A 85 28.71 -8.12 -6.82
N LYS A 86 29.74 -7.95 -5.99
CA LYS A 86 30.15 -8.94 -4.96
C LYS A 86 29.29 -8.90 -3.70
N GLY A 87 28.43 -7.89 -3.53
CA GLY A 87 27.60 -7.68 -2.36
C GLY A 87 28.40 -7.41 -1.08
N LYS A 88 27.88 -6.57 -0.19
CA LYS A 88 28.46 -6.35 1.14
C LYS A 88 27.40 -6.54 2.20
N VAL A 89 27.83 -7.07 3.34
CA VAL A 89 26.97 -7.29 4.51
C VAL A 89 27.10 -6.10 5.45
N PHE A 90 25.96 -5.59 5.92
CA PHE A 90 25.89 -4.51 6.90
C PHE A 90 24.91 -4.87 8.02
N PRO A 91 25.23 -4.55 9.29
CA PRO A 91 24.34 -4.83 10.39
C PRO A 91 23.13 -3.89 10.39
N VAL A 92 21.99 -4.42 10.82
CA VAL A 92 20.78 -3.64 11.10
C VAL A 92 20.82 -3.20 12.56
N ALA A 93 20.88 -1.89 12.79
CA ALA A 93 20.89 -1.31 14.14
C ALA A 93 19.54 -1.52 14.87
N GLY A 94 18.43 -1.55 14.13
CA GLY A 94 17.09 -1.69 14.71
C GLY A 94 15.99 -1.19 13.78
N THR A 95 14.78 -1.09 14.31
CA THR A 95 13.64 -0.43 13.64
C THR A 95 13.53 1.03 14.05
N ILE A 96 13.12 1.87 13.12
CA ILE A 96 12.80 3.29 13.37
C ILE A 96 11.32 3.59 13.09
N ALA A 97 10.61 2.71 12.38
CA ALA A 97 9.15 2.75 12.27
C ALA A 97 8.64 1.32 12.08
N VAL A 98 7.44 1.04 12.58
CA VAL A 98 6.77 -0.24 12.44
C VAL A 98 5.29 0.02 12.22
N ASP A 99 4.71 -0.69 11.25
CA ASP A 99 3.28 -0.77 11.02
C ASP A 99 2.89 -2.23 11.17
N GLU A 100 2.29 -2.56 12.32
CA GLU A 100 1.95 -3.94 12.68
C GLU A 100 0.81 -4.51 11.82
N GLU A 101 -0.12 -3.66 11.41
CA GLU A 101 -1.29 -4.05 10.62
C GLU A 101 -0.93 -4.27 9.15
N GLY A 102 -0.10 -3.38 8.60
CA GLY A 102 0.42 -3.48 7.23
C GLY A 102 1.57 -4.46 7.08
N ASP A 103 2.05 -5.04 8.18
CA ASP A 103 3.23 -5.92 8.20
C ASP A 103 4.46 -5.27 7.54
N LEU A 104 4.72 -4.01 7.88
CA LEU A 104 5.86 -3.23 7.37
C LEU A 104 6.80 -2.80 8.52
N ALA A 105 8.09 -2.77 8.21
CA ALA A 105 9.13 -2.26 9.09
C ALA A 105 10.10 -1.36 8.32
N LEU A 106 10.45 -0.23 8.92
CA LEU A 106 11.54 0.63 8.46
C LEU A 106 12.75 0.43 9.37
N LEU A 107 13.82 -0.09 8.78
CA LEU A 107 15.06 -0.45 9.46
C LEU A 107 16.08 0.68 9.38
N ARG A 108 16.93 0.80 10.42
CA ARG A 108 18.18 1.55 10.36
C ARG A 108 19.33 0.57 10.09
N VAL A 109 20.11 0.86 9.06
CA VAL A 109 21.31 0.08 8.69
C VAL A 109 22.56 0.91 8.96
N GLU A 110 23.57 0.29 9.55
CA GLU A 110 24.88 0.91 9.77
C GLU A 110 25.73 0.76 8.51
N MET A 111 25.71 1.78 7.65
CA MET A 111 26.44 1.75 6.38
C MET A 111 27.07 3.09 6.00
N PRO A 112 28.12 3.10 5.18
CA PRO A 112 28.73 4.34 4.67
C PRO A 112 27.75 5.16 3.82
N PRO A 113 27.67 6.50 4.00
CA PRO A 113 26.73 7.37 3.27
C PRO A 113 26.90 7.33 1.74
N GLU A 114 28.12 7.12 1.25
CA GLU A 114 28.44 7.05 -0.18
C GLU A 114 27.86 5.83 -0.92
N ARG A 115 27.37 4.82 -0.18
CA ARG A 115 26.72 3.62 -0.76
C ARG A 115 25.20 3.73 -0.78
N ALA A 116 24.68 4.89 -0.40
CA ALA A 116 23.30 5.05 -0.07
C ALA A 116 22.48 5.39 -1.32
N ARG A 117 21.95 4.36 -1.96
CA ARG A 117 20.97 4.51 -3.04
C ARG A 117 19.57 4.52 -2.46
N SER A 118 18.60 5.09 -3.17
CA SER A 118 17.20 5.12 -2.76
C SER A 118 16.31 4.72 -3.93
N SER A 119 15.24 4.01 -3.62
CA SER A 119 14.14 3.79 -4.54
C SER A 119 13.10 4.91 -4.41
N GLU A 120 12.54 5.33 -5.53
CA GLU A 120 11.42 6.27 -5.57
C GLU A 120 10.11 5.50 -5.36
N LEU A 121 9.20 6.03 -4.54
CA LEU A 121 7.85 5.48 -4.39
C LEU A 121 6.94 6.08 -5.45
N ALA A 122 6.04 5.27 -6.01
CA ALA A 122 4.98 5.78 -6.88
C ALA A 122 3.94 6.53 -6.05
N SER A 123 3.52 7.70 -6.53
CA SER A 123 2.56 8.58 -5.83
C SER A 123 1.09 8.11 -5.92
N GLY A 124 0.81 7.04 -6.66
CA GLY A 124 -0.54 6.55 -6.89
C GLY A 124 -0.59 5.04 -7.00
N LEU A 125 -1.80 4.49 -6.96
CA LEU A 125 -2.03 3.05 -7.14
C LEU A 125 -1.84 2.65 -8.60
N PRO A 126 -1.19 1.51 -8.86
CA PRO A 126 -1.05 1.02 -10.22
C PRO A 126 -2.40 0.58 -10.79
N ASP A 127 -2.52 0.62 -12.11
CA ASP A 127 -3.71 0.14 -12.82
C ASP A 127 -3.68 -1.38 -12.99
N GLU A 128 -4.85 -2.01 -13.06
CA GLU A 128 -4.94 -3.42 -13.45
C GLU A 128 -4.42 -3.60 -14.89
N GLY A 129 -3.58 -4.61 -15.08
CA GLY A 129 -2.85 -4.82 -16.33
C GLY A 129 -1.54 -4.03 -16.44
N GLU A 130 -1.22 -3.13 -15.50
CA GLU A 130 0.05 -2.39 -15.52
C GLU A 130 1.25 -3.36 -15.42
N PRO A 131 2.24 -3.27 -16.32
CA PRO A 131 3.43 -4.12 -16.27
C PRO A 131 4.32 -3.75 -15.08
N ILE A 132 4.76 -4.79 -14.37
CA ILE A 132 5.60 -4.69 -13.18
C ILE A 132 6.77 -5.66 -13.24
N PHE A 133 7.76 -5.43 -12.39
CA PHE A 133 8.80 -6.41 -12.10
C PHE A 133 9.23 -6.34 -10.65
N VAL A 134 9.73 -7.46 -10.14
CA VAL A 134 10.22 -7.62 -8.77
C VAL A 134 11.70 -7.94 -8.84
N ILE A 135 12.48 -7.25 -8.01
CA ILE A 135 13.87 -7.61 -7.75
C ILE A 135 13.93 -8.11 -6.30
N GLY A 136 14.44 -9.33 -6.11
CA GLY A 136 14.46 -9.95 -4.79
C GLY A 136 15.50 -11.03 -4.65
N ASN A 137 15.43 -11.74 -3.51
CA ASN A 137 16.30 -12.87 -3.21
C ASN A 137 15.50 -14.17 -2.96
N PRO A 138 14.79 -14.70 -3.96
CA PRO A 138 14.11 -16.00 -3.83
C PRO A 138 15.12 -17.08 -3.45
N LEU A 139 14.84 -17.87 -2.41
CA LEU A 139 15.62 -19.08 -2.06
C LEU A 139 17.14 -18.83 -1.91
N LYS A 140 17.56 -17.62 -1.53
CA LYS A 140 18.98 -17.20 -1.47
C LYS A 140 19.69 -17.13 -2.85
N LEU A 141 18.92 -17.11 -3.95
CA LEU A 141 19.39 -16.86 -5.31
C LEU A 141 19.40 -15.35 -5.58
N GLU A 142 20.53 -14.73 -5.24
CA GLU A 142 20.69 -13.28 -5.07
C GLU A 142 20.35 -12.44 -6.31
N GLY A 143 19.38 -11.53 -6.12
CA GLY A 143 19.01 -10.51 -7.10
C GLY A 143 18.37 -11.09 -8.35
N SER A 144 17.50 -12.08 -8.15
CA SER A 144 16.64 -12.62 -9.19
C SER A 144 15.60 -11.56 -9.59
N VAL A 145 15.20 -11.60 -10.86
CA VAL A 145 14.18 -10.71 -11.40
C VAL A 145 13.04 -11.56 -11.91
N SER A 146 11.83 -11.17 -11.55
CA SER A 146 10.60 -11.70 -12.12
C SER A 146 9.74 -10.56 -12.62
N ASP A 147 9.17 -10.70 -13.80
CA ASP A 147 8.23 -9.75 -14.39
C ASP A 147 6.80 -10.30 -14.37
N GLY A 148 5.84 -9.41 -14.52
CA GLY A 148 4.42 -9.74 -14.56
C GLY A 148 3.58 -8.49 -14.72
N ILE A 149 2.32 -8.58 -14.31
CA ILE A 149 1.37 -7.47 -14.30
C ILE A 149 0.71 -7.34 -12.94
N VAL A 150 0.09 -6.19 -12.70
CA VAL A 150 -0.93 -6.04 -11.66
C VAL A 150 -2.19 -6.78 -12.12
N SER A 151 -2.56 -7.83 -11.40
CA SER A 151 -3.75 -8.62 -11.69
C SER A 151 -5.01 -8.03 -11.07
N ALA A 152 -4.90 -7.39 -9.90
CA ALA A 152 -6.02 -6.76 -9.20
C ALA A 152 -5.51 -5.80 -8.12
N VAL A 153 -6.30 -4.78 -7.79
CA VAL A 153 -6.08 -3.94 -6.60
C VAL A 153 -7.28 -4.05 -5.67
N ARG A 154 -7.05 -4.47 -4.42
CA ARG A 154 -8.11 -4.75 -3.45
C ARG A 154 -7.97 -3.82 -2.25
N GLU A 155 -9.10 -3.34 -1.74
CA GLU A 155 -9.16 -2.67 -0.44
C GLU A 155 -9.29 -3.71 0.67
N VAL A 156 -8.40 -3.65 1.65
CA VAL A 156 -8.46 -4.46 2.86
C VAL A 156 -8.59 -3.53 4.07
N PRO A 157 -9.68 -3.55 4.83
CA PRO A 157 -9.87 -2.61 5.94
C PRO A 157 -8.75 -2.67 6.97
N ASN A 158 -8.37 -1.50 7.52
CA ASN A 158 -7.20 -1.27 8.39
C ASN A 158 -5.83 -1.59 7.75
N VAL A 159 -5.77 -2.36 6.67
CA VAL A 159 -4.55 -2.71 5.93
C VAL A 159 -4.36 -1.84 4.67
N GLY A 160 -5.42 -1.24 4.14
CA GLY A 160 -5.40 -0.42 2.93
C GLY A 160 -5.33 -1.25 1.66
N LYS A 161 -4.73 -0.67 0.61
CA LYS A 161 -4.67 -1.26 -0.72
C LYS A 161 -3.64 -2.39 -0.80
N ILE A 162 -4.10 -3.58 -1.19
CA ILE A 162 -3.28 -4.74 -1.51
C ILE A 162 -3.29 -4.97 -3.02
N ILE A 163 -2.11 -5.14 -3.59
CA ILE A 163 -1.88 -5.35 -5.02
C ILE A 163 -1.67 -6.83 -5.24
N GLN A 164 -2.49 -7.46 -6.05
CA GLN A 164 -2.27 -8.82 -6.55
C GLN A 164 -1.45 -8.74 -7.83
N ILE A 165 -0.36 -9.48 -7.92
CA ILE A 165 0.55 -9.48 -9.07
C ILE A 165 0.65 -10.87 -9.69
N THR A 166 1.07 -10.97 -10.96
CA THR A 166 1.34 -12.26 -11.61
C THR A 166 2.81 -12.67 -11.57
N ALA A 167 3.71 -11.74 -11.23
CA ALA A 167 5.14 -12.02 -11.16
C ALA A 167 5.42 -13.17 -10.17
N PRO A 168 6.14 -14.23 -10.59
CA PRO A 168 6.48 -15.35 -9.73
C PRO A 168 7.20 -14.90 -8.46
N ILE A 169 6.66 -15.26 -7.29
CA ILE A 169 7.30 -15.05 -6.00
C ILE A 169 7.43 -16.36 -5.23
N SER A 170 8.51 -16.46 -4.46
CA SER A 170 8.81 -17.57 -3.56
C SER A 170 9.37 -17.06 -2.24
N HIS A 171 9.59 -17.99 -1.31
CA HIS A 171 10.23 -17.71 -0.02
C HIS A 171 11.54 -16.91 -0.22
N GLY A 172 11.69 -15.81 0.53
CA GLY A 172 12.80 -14.86 0.40
C GLY A 172 12.46 -13.56 -0.35
N ASN A 173 11.34 -13.52 -1.09
CA ASN A 173 10.85 -12.27 -1.71
C ASN A 173 10.04 -11.38 -0.78
N SER A 174 9.65 -11.83 0.41
CA SER A 174 8.98 -10.95 1.38
C SER A 174 9.84 -9.73 1.65
N GLY A 175 9.27 -8.55 1.44
CA GLY A 175 9.93 -7.25 1.55
C GLY A 175 10.57 -6.74 0.26
N SER A 176 10.58 -7.52 -0.82
CA SER A 176 11.05 -7.06 -2.13
C SER A 176 10.18 -5.91 -2.67
N PRO A 177 10.77 -4.88 -3.31
CA PRO A 177 9.99 -3.89 -4.03
C PRO A 177 9.36 -4.48 -5.30
N VAL A 178 8.12 -4.10 -5.56
CA VAL A 178 7.45 -4.22 -6.85
C VAL A 178 7.66 -2.90 -7.59
N PHE A 179 8.32 -2.94 -8.74
CA PHE A 179 8.58 -1.77 -9.57
C PHE A 179 7.62 -1.71 -10.76
N ASN A 180 7.21 -0.50 -11.15
CA ASN A 180 6.66 -0.25 -12.48
C ASN A 180 7.78 -0.01 -13.51
N LEU A 181 7.42 0.10 -14.79
CA LEU A 181 8.39 0.38 -15.88
C LEU A 181 8.96 1.81 -15.89
N LYS A 182 8.59 2.67 -14.94
CA LYS A 182 9.26 3.96 -14.68
C LYS A 182 10.38 3.81 -13.65
N GLY A 183 10.51 2.64 -13.02
CA GLY A 183 11.47 2.36 -11.96
C GLY A 183 11.04 2.86 -10.59
N GLN A 184 9.75 3.14 -10.39
CA GLN A 184 9.16 3.52 -9.12
C GLN A 184 8.59 2.29 -8.41
N VAL A 185 8.68 2.25 -7.10
CA VAL A 185 8.11 1.20 -6.26
C VAL A 185 6.62 1.44 -6.11
N VAL A 186 5.80 0.51 -6.62
CA VAL A 186 4.34 0.53 -6.50
C VAL A 186 3.85 -0.28 -5.29
N GLY A 187 4.67 -1.19 -4.78
CA GLY A 187 4.34 -1.95 -3.57
C GLY A 187 5.50 -2.77 -3.01
N VAL A 188 5.25 -3.45 -1.89
CA VAL A 188 6.19 -4.31 -1.17
C VAL A 188 5.64 -5.71 -1.14
N VAL A 189 6.33 -6.66 -1.77
CA VAL A 189 5.93 -8.07 -1.84
C VAL A 189 5.73 -8.62 -0.44
N THR A 190 4.61 -9.30 -0.23
CA THR A 190 4.30 -10.08 0.96
C THR A 190 3.84 -11.45 0.53
N VAL A 191 4.60 -12.49 0.88
CA VAL A 191 4.24 -13.87 0.52
C VAL A 191 3.19 -14.39 1.51
N LYS A 192 2.05 -14.84 0.99
CA LYS A 192 1.07 -15.62 1.74
C LYS A 192 0.88 -16.98 1.04
N VAL A 193 0.83 -18.04 1.84
CA VAL A 193 0.58 -19.40 1.35
C VAL A 193 -0.84 -19.78 1.76
N THR A 194 -1.64 -20.25 0.81
CA THR A 194 -2.99 -20.77 1.09
C THR A 194 -3.20 -22.03 0.27
N ASN A 195 -3.65 -23.11 0.92
CA ASN A 195 -3.87 -24.42 0.28
C ASN A 195 -2.68 -24.92 -0.55
N GLY A 196 -1.45 -24.62 -0.11
CA GLY A 196 -0.22 -25.00 -0.81
C GLY A 196 0.13 -24.17 -2.05
N GLN A 197 -0.63 -23.12 -2.36
CA GLN A 197 -0.33 -22.17 -3.43
C GLN A 197 0.20 -20.85 -2.85
N ASN A 198 1.22 -20.28 -3.50
CA ASN A 198 1.66 -18.92 -3.22
C ASN A 198 0.68 -17.95 -3.86
N ILE A 199 0.19 -17.01 -3.07
CA ILE A 199 -0.61 -15.90 -3.58
C ILE A 199 0.32 -14.70 -3.64
N ASN A 200 0.46 -14.18 -4.85
CA ASN A 200 1.45 -13.16 -5.15
C ASN A 200 0.86 -11.78 -4.81
N LEU A 201 1.07 -11.35 -3.57
CA LEU A 201 0.53 -10.09 -3.04
C LEU A 201 1.64 -9.09 -2.75
N ALA A 202 1.29 -7.81 -2.80
CA ALA A 202 2.13 -6.71 -2.38
C ALA A 202 1.32 -5.64 -1.63
N ILE A 203 1.90 -5.06 -0.58
CA ILE A 203 1.34 -3.92 0.14
C ILE A 203 1.63 -2.65 -0.67
N ALA A 204 0.62 -1.82 -0.94
CA ALA A 204 0.80 -0.63 -1.77
C ALA A 204 1.81 0.38 -1.20
N ALA A 205 2.53 1.06 -2.09
CA ALA A 205 3.57 2.03 -1.74
C ALA A 205 3.04 3.20 -0.88
N ALA A 206 1.78 3.62 -1.07
CA ALA A 206 1.13 4.63 -0.25
C ALA A 206 1.18 4.31 1.26
N ARG A 207 1.16 3.02 1.63
CA ARG A 207 1.28 2.62 3.04
C ARG A 207 2.71 2.73 3.57
N VAL A 208 3.71 2.52 2.70
CA VAL A 208 5.13 2.74 3.02
C VAL A 208 5.38 4.22 3.28
N GLU A 209 4.73 5.12 2.52
CA GLU A 209 4.82 6.57 2.75
C GLU A 209 4.34 6.99 4.13
N ASN A 210 3.45 6.22 4.76
CA ASN A 210 2.93 6.49 6.11
C ASN A 210 3.89 6.08 7.23
N LEU A 211 4.98 5.37 6.93
CA LEU A 211 6.00 5.06 7.94
C LEU A 211 6.72 6.35 8.35
N ARG A 212 6.48 6.79 9.58
CA ARG A 212 7.13 7.96 10.18
C ARG A 212 8.37 7.52 10.98
N PRO A 213 9.60 7.83 10.54
CA PRO A 213 10.80 7.55 11.30
C PRO A 213 10.74 8.18 12.69
N GLY A 214 10.92 7.37 13.72
CA GLY A 214 11.02 7.78 15.12
C GLY A 214 12.32 7.30 15.76
N GLN A 215 12.27 7.12 17.08
CA GLN A 215 13.40 6.62 17.86
C GLN A 215 13.79 5.20 17.43
N LEU A 216 15.10 4.94 17.41
CA LEU A 216 15.65 3.60 17.18
C LEU A 216 15.19 2.63 18.27
N ARG A 217 14.63 1.49 17.86
CA ARG A 217 14.16 0.39 18.71
C ARG A 217 14.91 -0.89 18.37
N SER A 218 15.31 -1.63 19.40
CA SER A 218 16.00 -2.91 19.22
C SER A 218 15.07 -3.96 18.60
N LEU A 219 15.60 -4.74 17.65
CA LEU A 219 14.88 -5.86 17.04
C LEU A 219 14.40 -6.88 18.08
N ALA A 220 15.16 -7.07 19.16
CA ALA A 220 14.84 -8.01 20.22
C ALA A 220 13.52 -7.68 20.96
N THR A 221 13.05 -6.44 20.85
CA THR A 221 11.76 -5.97 21.42
C THR A 221 10.58 -6.19 20.47
N LEU A 222 10.82 -6.43 19.18
CA LEU A 222 9.80 -6.71 18.17
C LEU A 222 9.23 -8.12 18.41
N GLY A 223 8.01 -8.18 18.92
CA GLY A 223 7.37 -9.44 19.32
C GLY A 223 7.57 -9.81 20.80
N ALA A 224 8.20 -8.95 21.62
CA ALA A 224 8.20 -9.12 23.07
C ALA A 224 6.81 -8.90 23.71
N LYS A 225 5.89 -8.23 22.99
CA LYS A 225 4.45 -8.37 23.22
C LYS A 225 3.98 -9.69 22.60
N GLY A 226 3.99 -10.75 23.42
CA GLY A 226 3.13 -11.91 23.20
C GLY A 226 3.81 -13.24 22.86
N LYS A 227 4.62 -13.78 23.77
CA LYS A 227 4.60 -15.25 24.01
C LYS A 227 3.32 -15.70 24.76
N GLY A 228 2.36 -14.78 24.89
CA GLY A 228 0.99 -14.95 25.35
C GLY A 228 0.13 -13.85 24.72
N GLY A 229 0.16 -13.73 23.38
CA GLY A 229 -0.82 -12.89 22.70
C GLY A 229 -2.20 -13.43 23.02
N ASP A 230 -3.07 -12.61 23.59
CA ASP A 230 -4.45 -12.98 23.93
C ASP A 230 -5.05 -13.75 22.74
N ALA A 231 -5.78 -14.81 23.04
CA ALA A 231 -6.39 -15.62 22.00
C ALA A 231 -7.31 -14.77 21.09
N ALA A 232 -7.74 -13.58 21.55
CA ALA A 232 -8.34 -12.52 20.74
C ALA A 232 -7.41 -11.94 19.66
N ASP A 233 -6.16 -11.62 20.00
CA ASP A 233 -5.16 -11.06 19.08
C ASP A 233 -4.75 -12.05 18.00
N SER A 234 -4.63 -13.33 18.37
CA SER A 234 -4.37 -14.38 17.39
C SER A 234 -5.52 -14.47 16.39
N SER A 235 -6.76 -14.55 16.88
CA SER A 235 -7.94 -14.62 16.02
C SER A 235 -8.05 -13.39 15.12
N TYR A 236 -7.83 -12.17 15.64
CA TYR A 236 -7.88 -10.96 14.82
C TYR A 236 -6.87 -11.00 13.67
N ARG A 237 -5.62 -11.42 13.93
CA ARG A 237 -4.60 -11.56 12.88
C ARG A 237 -5.01 -12.57 11.81
N THR A 238 -5.51 -13.75 12.22
CA THR A 238 -5.99 -14.76 11.26
C THR A 238 -7.21 -14.27 10.45
N GLY A 239 -8.06 -13.44 11.06
CA GLY A 239 -9.15 -12.76 10.37
C GLY A 239 -8.65 -11.81 9.28
N LEU A 240 -7.66 -10.96 9.59
CA LEU A 240 -7.01 -10.09 8.60
C LEU A 240 -6.40 -10.91 7.46
N GLU A 241 -5.70 -12.00 7.78
CA GLU A 241 -5.14 -12.89 6.76
C GLU A 241 -6.21 -13.48 5.85
N SER A 242 -7.36 -13.87 6.42
CA SER A 242 -8.49 -14.37 5.64
C SER A 242 -9.09 -13.30 4.72
N LEU A 243 -9.12 -12.03 5.15
CA LEU A 243 -9.55 -10.91 4.31
C LEU A 243 -8.62 -10.67 3.12
N TRP A 244 -7.30 -10.80 3.31
CA TRP A 244 -6.33 -10.63 2.21
C TRP A 244 -6.59 -11.62 1.08
N LEU A 245 -7.11 -12.80 1.45
CA LEU A 245 -7.48 -13.88 0.53
C LEU A 245 -8.87 -13.70 -0.08
N GLY A 246 -9.60 -12.65 0.31
CA GLY A 246 -10.99 -12.41 -0.10
C GLY A 246 -12.00 -13.38 0.53
N ASN A 247 -11.61 -14.14 1.57
CA ASN A 247 -12.48 -15.09 2.24
C ASN A 247 -13.20 -14.41 3.42
N TYR A 248 -14.30 -13.71 3.10
CA TYR A 248 -15.09 -12.95 4.08
C TYR A 248 -15.73 -13.84 5.15
N ASP A 249 -16.12 -15.07 4.82
CA ASP A 249 -16.77 -16.00 5.76
C ASP A 249 -15.79 -16.46 6.85
N SER A 250 -14.58 -16.86 6.44
CA SER A 250 -13.53 -17.26 7.39
C SER A 250 -13.06 -16.05 8.19
N ALA A 251 -12.87 -14.91 7.54
CA ALA A 251 -12.51 -13.67 8.20
C ALA A 251 -13.52 -13.28 9.29
N LEU A 252 -14.81 -13.35 8.98
CA LEU A 252 -15.88 -13.02 9.92
C LEU A 252 -15.81 -13.89 11.18
N SER A 253 -15.67 -15.20 11.04
CA SER A 253 -15.58 -16.13 12.18
C SER A 253 -14.42 -15.79 13.13
N TYR A 254 -13.27 -15.45 12.54
CA TYR A 254 -12.10 -15.03 13.30
C TYR A 254 -12.29 -13.67 13.98
N PHE A 255 -12.93 -12.69 13.31
CA PHE A 255 -13.19 -11.39 13.92
C PHE A 255 -14.27 -11.45 15.00
N GLU A 256 -15.32 -12.25 14.83
CA GLU A 256 -16.32 -12.50 15.87
C GLU A 256 -15.65 -13.17 17.09
N THR A 257 -14.75 -14.13 16.86
CA THR A 257 -13.96 -14.72 17.96
C THR A 257 -13.09 -13.68 18.66
N ALA A 258 -12.43 -12.81 17.90
CA ALA A 258 -11.60 -11.74 18.46
C ALA A 258 -12.44 -10.73 19.27
N ALA A 259 -13.58 -10.31 18.74
CA ALA A 259 -14.51 -9.37 19.37
C ALA A 259 -15.16 -9.98 20.63
N ASN A 260 -15.50 -11.27 20.61
CA ASN A 260 -16.08 -11.94 21.78
C ASN A 260 -15.06 -12.13 22.91
N ARG A 261 -13.80 -12.42 22.57
CA ARG A 261 -12.73 -12.59 23.57
C ARG A 261 -12.24 -11.27 24.13
N ASN A 262 -12.21 -10.23 23.31
CA ASN A 262 -11.91 -8.87 23.74
C ASN A 262 -12.96 -7.88 23.22
N PRO A 263 -14.09 -7.73 23.94
CA PRO A 263 -15.18 -6.84 23.54
C PRO A 263 -14.78 -5.36 23.47
N GLY A 264 -13.67 -4.96 24.12
CA GLY A 264 -13.14 -3.60 24.07
C GLY A 264 -12.33 -3.28 22.82
N ARG A 265 -12.11 -4.25 21.93
CA ARG A 265 -11.37 -4.04 20.68
C ARG A 265 -12.27 -3.46 19.59
N ALA A 266 -12.29 -2.14 19.47
CA ALA A 266 -13.05 -1.42 18.44
C ALA A 266 -12.77 -1.98 17.03
N ASP A 267 -11.51 -2.25 16.71
CA ASP A 267 -11.08 -2.69 15.39
C ASP A 267 -11.69 -4.06 15.01
N ALA A 268 -11.85 -4.98 15.97
CA ALA A 268 -12.49 -6.26 15.70
C ALA A 268 -13.97 -6.09 15.35
N TRP A 269 -14.69 -5.23 16.08
CA TRP A 269 -16.08 -4.90 15.74
C TRP A 269 -16.21 -4.21 14.39
N ALA A 270 -15.28 -3.32 14.04
CA ALA A 270 -15.26 -2.70 12.72
C ALA A 270 -15.06 -3.74 11.61
N GLN A 271 -14.19 -4.73 11.82
CA GLN A 271 -13.98 -5.80 10.85
C GLN A 271 -15.15 -6.78 10.75
N VAL A 272 -15.84 -7.08 11.85
CA VAL A 272 -17.14 -7.80 11.83
C VAL A 272 -18.14 -7.03 10.96
N GLY A 273 -18.25 -5.71 11.18
CA GLY A 273 -19.14 -4.85 10.41
C GLY A 273 -18.85 -4.91 8.91
N TYR A 274 -17.57 -4.80 8.55
CA TYR A 274 -17.13 -4.91 7.16
C TYR A 274 -17.50 -6.23 6.51
N CYS A 275 -17.18 -7.36 7.17
CA CYS A 275 -17.52 -8.68 6.64
C CYS A 275 -19.03 -8.85 6.45
N LYS A 276 -19.86 -8.39 7.39
CA LYS A 276 -21.33 -8.49 7.28
C LYS A 276 -21.87 -7.66 6.12
N VAL A 277 -21.39 -6.44 5.91
CA VAL A 277 -21.76 -5.63 4.74
C VAL A 277 -21.37 -6.34 3.44
N LYS A 278 -20.16 -6.90 3.35
CA LYS A 278 -19.71 -7.66 2.16
C LYS A 278 -20.51 -8.94 1.91
N GLN A 279 -21.14 -9.51 2.94
CA GLN A 279 -22.09 -10.62 2.81
C GLN A 279 -23.54 -10.17 2.50
N GLY A 280 -23.79 -8.88 2.28
CA GLY A 280 -25.14 -8.34 2.05
C GLY A 280 -25.99 -8.18 3.32
N LYS A 281 -25.40 -8.31 4.50
CA LYS A 281 -26.06 -8.21 5.82
C LYS A 281 -25.86 -6.82 6.41
N ALA A 282 -26.31 -5.78 5.70
CA ALA A 282 -26.06 -4.38 6.04
C ALA A 282 -26.48 -4.02 7.48
N GLU A 283 -27.66 -4.47 7.93
CA GLU A 283 -28.17 -4.21 9.28
C GLU A 283 -27.32 -4.83 10.41
N GLU A 284 -26.75 -6.01 10.19
CA GLU A 284 -25.79 -6.60 11.12
C GLU A 284 -24.47 -5.80 11.11
N GLY A 285 -24.08 -5.32 9.93
CA GLY A 285 -22.92 -4.45 9.75
C GLY A 285 -23.02 -3.14 10.52
N ILE A 286 -24.17 -2.46 10.41
CA ILE A 286 -24.49 -1.21 11.13
C ILE A 286 -24.34 -1.42 12.64
N ARG A 287 -24.91 -2.49 13.20
CA ARG A 287 -24.79 -2.79 14.64
C ARG A 287 -23.33 -2.94 15.06
N ALA A 288 -22.54 -3.69 14.30
CA ALA A 288 -21.13 -3.90 14.61
C ALA A 288 -20.31 -2.60 14.53
N TYR A 289 -20.52 -1.76 13.52
CA TYR A 289 -19.88 -0.45 13.44
C TYR A 289 -20.30 0.50 14.55
N GLN A 290 -21.58 0.53 14.93
CA GLN A 290 -22.05 1.30 16.09
C GLN A 290 -21.39 0.83 17.39
N HIS A 291 -21.18 -0.49 17.56
CA HIS A 291 -20.39 -1.01 18.68
C HIS A 291 -18.93 -0.53 18.63
N ALA A 292 -18.29 -0.58 17.46
CA ALA A 292 -16.94 -0.06 17.28
C ALA A 292 -16.84 1.43 17.62
N LEU A 293 -17.82 2.25 17.21
CA LEU A 293 -17.88 3.68 17.52
C LEU A 293 -18.19 3.99 18.98
N LYS A 294 -18.91 3.13 19.70
CA LYS A 294 -19.04 3.26 21.17
C LYS A 294 -17.68 3.17 21.87
N LEU A 295 -16.75 2.38 21.31
CA LEU A 295 -15.41 2.19 21.84
C LEU A 295 -14.42 3.25 21.33
N LYS A 296 -14.57 3.68 20.06
CA LYS A 296 -13.72 4.68 19.40
C LYS A 296 -14.59 5.71 18.65
N PRO A 297 -15.18 6.68 19.36
CA PRO A 297 -16.22 7.57 18.80
C PRO A 297 -15.72 8.52 17.72
N ASP A 298 -14.43 8.83 17.72
CA ASP A 298 -13.81 9.79 16.80
C ASP A 298 -13.00 9.11 15.67
N SER A 299 -13.30 7.85 15.35
CA SER A 299 -12.68 7.18 14.20
C SER A 299 -13.39 7.55 12.90
N GLU A 300 -12.76 8.41 12.10
CA GLU A 300 -13.27 8.81 10.78
C GLU A 300 -13.46 7.61 9.84
N GLU A 301 -12.54 6.64 9.86
CA GLU A 301 -12.63 5.45 9.02
C GLU A 301 -13.90 4.64 9.33
N ILE A 302 -14.23 4.48 10.62
CA ILE A 302 -15.41 3.71 11.05
C ILE A 302 -16.69 4.48 10.72
N HIS A 303 -16.71 5.81 10.88
CA HIS A 303 -17.84 6.63 10.43
C HIS A 303 -18.07 6.52 8.92
N ASN A 304 -16.99 6.53 8.12
CA ASN A 304 -17.12 6.35 6.67
C ASN A 304 -17.71 4.98 6.32
N LYS A 305 -17.19 3.91 6.94
CA LYS A 305 -17.69 2.54 6.73
C LYS A 305 -19.12 2.32 7.26
N LEU A 306 -19.52 3.00 8.34
CA LEU A 306 -20.90 3.00 8.80
C LEU A 306 -21.81 3.69 7.78
N GLY A 307 -21.35 4.78 7.17
CA GLY A 307 -22.05 5.41 6.05
C GLY A 307 -22.27 4.46 4.87
N ASP A 308 -21.24 3.68 4.49
CA ASP A 308 -21.37 2.66 3.44
C ASP A 308 -22.44 1.62 3.81
N ALA A 309 -22.47 1.19 5.08
CA ALA A 309 -23.44 0.23 5.56
C ALA A 309 -24.88 0.78 5.50
N TYR A 310 -25.08 2.03 5.91
CA TYR A 310 -26.37 2.71 5.80
C TYR A 310 -26.80 2.90 4.35
N TYR A 311 -25.89 3.29 3.47
CA TYR A 311 -26.13 3.45 2.05
C TYR A 311 -26.59 2.12 1.42
N HIS A 312 -25.89 1.01 1.71
CA HIS A 312 -26.30 -0.32 1.26
C HIS A 312 -27.61 -0.83 1.88
N ALA A 313 -28.02 -0.31 3.04
CA ALA A 313 -29.32 -0.56 3.65
C ALA A 313 -30.45 0.33 3.09
N GLY A 314 -30.14 1.26 2.16
CA GLY A 314 -31.10 2.24 1.65
C GLY A 314 -31.43 3.38 2.63
N GLN A 315 -30.67 3.51 3.71
CA GLN A 315 -30.85 4.52 4.75
C GLN A 315 -30.02 5.76 4.42
N LEU A 316 -30.36 6.41 3.30
CA LEU A 316 -29.57 7.50 2.72
C LEU A 316 -29.34 8.71 3.67
N PRO A 317 -30.31 9.15 4.49
CA PRO A 317 -30.08 10.23 5.46
C PRO A 317 -29.01 9.88 6.51
N ASP A 318 -29.02 8.64 7.03
CA ASP A 318 -28.06 8.17 8.03
C ASP A 318 -26.66 7.96 7.41
N ALA A 319 -26.61 7.55 6.14
CA ALA A 319 -25.37 7.49 5.37
C ALA A 319 -24.71 8.87 5.26
N ILE A 320 -25.48 9.88 4.82
CA ILE A 320 -25.01 11.27 4.71
C ILE A 320 -24.53 11.79 6.07
N ALA A 321 -25.25 11.52 7.15
CA ALA A 321 -24.83 11.94 8.50
C ALA A 321 -23.50 11.31 8.91
N SER A 322 -23.32 10.02 8.64
CA SER A 322 -22.11 9.27 8.98
C SER A 322 -20.91 9.72 8.13
N TYR A 323 -21.07 9.90 6.82
CA TYR A 323 -20.00 10.41 5.97
C TYR A 323 -19.62 11.86 6.33
N ASN A 324 -20.59 12.72 6.66
CA ASN A 324 -20.30 14.07 7.16
C ASN A 324 -19.48 14.02 8.46
N ARG A 325 -19.77 13.08 9.36
CA ARG A 325 -18.97 12.90 10.57
C ARG A 325 -17.54 12.49 10.21
N ALA A 326 -17.34 11.57 9.27
CA ALA A 326 -16.02 11.19 8.78
C ALA A 326 -15.24 12.38 8.18
N ALA A 327 -15.86 13.16 7.29
CA ALA A 327 -15.25 14.35 6.69
C ALA A 327 -14.96 15.45 7.73
N SER A 328 -15.81 15.59 8.77
CA SER A 328 -15.55 16.55 9.86
C SER A 328 -14.35 16.16 10.73
N LEU A 329 -14.14 14.85 10.94
CA LEU A 329 -13.01 14.32 11.71
C LEU A 329 -11.71 14.38 10.90
N ASN A 330 -11.78 14.15 9.59
CA ASN A 330 -10.66 14.28 8.67
C ASN A 330 -11.09 14.93 7.35
N PRO A 331 -10.89 16.26 7.21
CA PRO A 331 -11.25 17.00 5.98
C PRO A 331 -10.45 16.60 4.74
N ASN A 332 -9.39 15.79 4.88
CA ASN A 332 -8.60 15.29 3.76
C ASN A 332 -8.97 13.85 3.37
N ASN A 333 -10.03 13.29 3.95
CA ASN A 333 -10.51 11.95 3.61
C ASN A 333 -11.26 11.98 2.27
N ALA A 334 -10.54 11.68 1.18
CA ALA A 334 -11.09 11.67 -0.17
C ALA A 334 -12.28 10.70 -0.32
N ASP A 335 -12.22 9.51 0.31
CA ASP A 335 -13.32 8.53 0.25
C ASP A 335 -14.60 9.07 0.88
N ALA A 336 -14.51 9.82 1.99
CA ALA A 336 -15.67 10.43 2.62
C ALA A 336 -16.33 11.50 1.73
N HIS A 337 -15.53 12.33 1.06
CA HIS A 337 -16.04 13.33 0.11
C HIS A 337 -16.65 12.69 -1.15
N TYR A 338 -16.04 11.63 -1.66
CA TYR A 338 -16.58 10.84 -2.77
C TYR A 338 -17.94 10.21 -2.40
N ASN A 339 -18.01 9.55 -1.24
CA ASN A 339 -19.23 8.92 -0.75
C ASN A 339 -20.35 9.95 -0.46
N LEU A 340 -20.02 11.11 0.11
CA LEU A 340 -20.97 12.22 0.26
C LEU A 340 -21.50 12.71 -1.07
N ALA A 341 -20.63 12.88 -2.07
CA ALA A 341 -21.05 13.35 -3.39
C ALA A 341 -22.07 12.39 -4.02
N ILE A 342 -21.80 11.07 -3.99
CA ILE A 342 -22.74 10.04 -4.46
C ILE A 342 -24.06 10.13 -3.70
N ALA A 343 -24.01 10.14 -2.36
CA ALA A 343 -25.22 10.17 -1.54
C ALA A 343 -26.05 11.46 -1.75
N TYR A 344 -25.39 12.59 -2.04
CA TYR A 344 -26.06 13.84 -2.37
C TYR A 344 -26.68 13.83 -3.77
N PHE A 345 -26.02 13.23 -4.77
CA PHE A 345 -26.65 13.05 -6.09
C PHE A 345 -27.91 12.19 -5.98
N GLU A 346 -27.85 11.06 -5.27
CA GLU A 346 -29.01 10.17 -5.09
C GLU A 346 -30.16 10.79 -4.29
N SER A 347 -29.84 11.66 -3.33
CA SER A 347 -30.87 12.40 -2.58
C SER A 347 -31.39 13.65 -3.31
N GLY A 348 -30.92 13.92 -4.53
CA GLY A 348 -31.30 15.09 -5.33
C GLY A 348 -30.69 16.42 -4.86
N ASN A 349 -29.70 16.38 -3.98
CA ASN A 349 -29.02 17.56 -3.43
C ASN A 349 -27.81 17.95 -4.28
N GLU A 350 -28.01 18.20 -5.58
CA GLU A 350 -26.95 18.46 -6.56
C GLU A 350 -25.94 19.53 -6.12
N ARG A 351 -26.42 20.62 -5.52
CA ARG A 351 -25.56 21.71 -5.04
C ARG A 351 -24.51 21.21 -4.04
N LEU A 352 -24.91 20.35 -3.11
CA LEU A 352 -23.99 19.77 -2.12
C LEU A 352 -23.10 18.73 -2.81
N ALA A 353 -23.65 17.89 -3.69
CA ALA A 353 -22.87 16.92 -4.45
C ALA A 353 -21.71 17.57 -5.22
N PHE A 354 -21.96 18.68 -5.92
CA PHE A 354 -20.91 19.43 -6.63
C PHE A 354 -19.89 20.10 -5.70
N SER A 355 -20.31 20.52 -4.50
CA SER A 355 -19.39 21.05 -3.49
C SER A 355 -18.39 19.97 -3.05
N GLU A 356 -18.89 18.78 -2.73
CA GLU A 356 -18.06 17.65 -2.32
C GLU A 356 -17.17 17.16 -3.47
N ALA A 357 -17.69 17.08 -4.70
CA ALA A 357 -16.92 16.74 -5.89
C ALA A 357 -15.76 17.71 -6.15
N LYS A 358 -15.95 19.01 -5.85
CA LYS A 358 -14.88 20.01 -5.96
C LYS A 358 -13.77 19.79 -4.94
N ILE A 359 -14.12 19.44 -3.70
CA ILE A 359 -13.14 19.09 -2.66
C ILE A 359 -12.40 17.81 -3.07
N LEU A 360 -13.14 16.78 -3.48
CA LEU A 360 -12.58 15.51 -3.96
C LEU A 360 -11.56 15.72 -5.07
N ARG A 361 -11.85 16.57 -6.06
CA ARG A 361 -10.91 16.88 -7.16
C ARG A 361 -9.57 17.41 -6.66
N GLN A 362 -9.56 18.15 -5.55
CA GLN A 362 -8.32 18.67 -4.97
C GLN A 362 -7.55 17.61 -4.18
N LEU A 363 -8.26 16.64 -3.59
CA LEU A 363 -7.68 15.57 -2.78
C LEU A 363 -7.19 14.39 -3.63
N ASP A 364 -8.02 13.93 -4.57
CA ASP A 364 -7.77 12.77 -5.43
C ASP A 364 -8.45 12.95 -6.80
N VAL A 365 -7.63 13.30 -7.81
CA VAL A 365 -8.09 13.52 -9.18
C VAL A 365 -8.64 12.23 -9.80
N LYS A 366 -8.05 11.07 -9.49
CA LYS A 366 -8.47 9.79 -10.07
C LYS A 366 -9.83 9.37 -9.51
N LEU A 367 -10.04 9.56 -8.21
CA LEU A 367 -11.33 9.29 -7.57
C LEU A 367 -12.41 10.28 -8.04
N TYR A 368 -12.04 11.54 -8.30
CA TYR A 368 -12.93 12.51 -8.92
C TYR A 368 -13.34 12.11 -10.35
N GLU A 369 -12.40 11.67 -11.19
CA GLU A 369 -12.71 11.18 -12.54
C GLU A 369 -13.65 9.97 -12.50
N LYS A 370 -13.42 9.07 -11.54
CA LYS A 370 -14.32 7.94 -11.27
C LYS A 370 -15.73 8.42 -10.93
N LEU A 371 -15.88 9.37 -10.00
CA LEU A 371 -17.17 9.96 -9.63
C LEU A 371 -17.92 10.47 -10.86
N LEU A 372 -17.24 11.25 -11.71
CA LEU A 372 -17.85 11.79 -12.93
C LEU A 372 -18.37 10.70 -13.86
N SER A 373 -17.62 9.60 -14.00
CA SER A 373 -18.04 8.48 -14.86
C SER A 373 -19.29 7.77 -14.36
N GLU A 374 -19.51 7.76 -13.04
CA GLU A 374 -20.64 7.10 -12.40
C GLU A 374 -21.89 7.99 -12.36
N THR A 375 -21.72 9.31 -12.26
CA THR A 375 -22.83 10.25 -12.04
C THR A 375 -23.28 11.02 -13.29
N LEU A 376 -22.44 11.17 -14.33
CA LEU A 376 -22.80 11.89 -15.56
C LEU A 376 -23.50 11.02 -16.63
N ASN A 377 -23.67 9.73 -16.37
CA ASN A 377 -24.37 8.79 -17.25
C ASN A 377 -25.80 8.44 -16.76
N GLN A 378 -26.27 9.09 -15.70
CA GLN A 378 -27.65 9.02 -15.19
C GLN A 378 -28.36 10.34 -15.49
#